data_AF-A0A2I0J2W1-F1
#
_entry.id   AF-A0A2I0J2W1-F1
#
_cell.length_a   1.000
_cell.length_b   1.000
_cell.length_c   1.000
_cell.angle_alpha   90.00
_cell.angle_beta   90.00
_cell.angle_gamma   90.00
#
_symmetry.space_group_name_H-M   'P 1'
#
loop_
_entity.id
_entity.type
_entity.pdbx_description
1 polymer ?
#
loop_
_entity_poly.entity_id
_entity_poly.type
_entity_poly.pdbx_seq_one_letter_code
_entity_poly.pdbx_strand_id
1 'polypeptide(L)'
;MEDPKANDSTNQNKPLPVQNSVPEKPSSVGRLFQEHYPPGFHRKVIAEAIATYMLVFVTCGSAALSVSDERIVSKLGASVAGGLIVTVMIYAVGHISGAHMNPAVTLAFAAARHFPWKQVPLYAAAQLTGGISAGFTLRVLLDPIKHVGTTAPSGSDAHALIMEIVVTFSMMFVASAVATDTKAVGELAGIAVGSTVCISSILAG
;
A
#
# COMPACT_ATOMS: atom_id res chain seq x y z
N MET A 1 -10.43 -76.74 37.76
CA MET A 1 -10.32 -75.82 38.90
C MET A 1 -9.41 -74.70 38.43
N GLU A 2 -10.03 -73.53 38.21
CA GLU A 2 -9.46 -72.18 38.06
C GLU A 2 -8.47 -71.86 36.90
N ASP A 3 -8.91 -70.93 36.03
CA ASP A 3 -8.06 -70.08 35.17
C ASP A 3 -7.16 -69.16 36.03
N PRO A 4 -6.10 -68.59 35.45
CA PRO A 4 -6.07 -67.12 35.41
C PRO A 4 -5.77 -66.53 34.04
N LYS A 5 -6.60 -65.54 33.74
CA LYS A 5 -6.69 -64.70 32.54
C LYS A 5 -5.41 -63.90 32.30
N ALA A 6 -5.04 -63.80 31.02
CA ALA A 6 -4.09 -62.83 30.51
C ALA A 6 -4.56 -61.40 30.79
N ASN A 7 -3.65 -60.60 31.34
CA ASN A 7 -3.80 -59.18 31.63
C ASN A 7 -3.62 -58.38 30.32
N ASP A 8 -4.70 -58.02 29.66
CA ASP A 8 -4.72 -57.11 28.51
C ASP A 8 -4.84 -55.67 29.01
N SER A 9 -3.71 -55.01 29.20
CA SER A 9 -3.61 -53.59 29.52
C SER A 9 -3.63 -52.74 28.24
N THR A 10 -4.71 -52.79 27.47
CA THR A 10 -4.93 -51.88 26.33
C THR A 10 -6.24 -51.11 26.48
N ASN A 11 -6.35 -50.27 27.50
CA ASN A 11 -7.37 -49.23 27.50
C ASN A 11 -6.92 -48.00 28.30
N GLN A 12 -6.57 -46.93 27.58
CA GLN A 12 -7.10 -45.56 27.77
C GLN A 12 -6.20 -44.59 27.00
N ASN A 13 -6.51 -44.38 25.73
CA ASN A 13 -6.21 -43.13 25.01
C ASN A 13 -6.98 -43.15 23.68
N LYS A 14 -8.31 -43.13 23.78
CA LYS A 14 -9.15 -42.78 22.63
C LYS A 14 -9.25 -41.26 22.62
N PRO A 15 -8.79 -40.55 21.57
CA PRO A 15 -9.00 -39.11 21.48
C PRO A 15 -10.50 -38.82 21.53
N LEU A 16 -10.90 -37.85 22.37
CA LEU A 16 -12.25 -37.32 22.35
C LEU A 16 -12.58 -36.82 20.93
N PRO A 17 -13.81 -37.02 20.43
CA PRO A 17 -14.18 -36.51 19.12
C PRO A 17 -13.95 -35.00 19.12
N VAL A 18 -13.05 -34.54 18.23
CA VAL A 18 -12.87 -33.12 17.94
C VAL A 18 -14.22 -32.61 17.49
N GLN A 19 -14.85 -31.82 18.35
CA GLN A 19 -16.09 -31.14 18.01
C GLN A 19 -15.75 -30.15 16.91
N ASN A 20 -15.95 -30.57 15.65
CA ASN A 20 -15.85 -29.71 14.49
C ASN A 20 -16.79 -28.53 14.75
N SER A 21 -16.21 -27.40 15.15
CA SER A 21 -16.93 -26.14 15.23
C SER A 21 -17.57 -25.93 13.87
N VAL A 22 -18.90 -25.99 13.83
CA VAL A 22 -19.68 -25.67 12.64
C VAL A 22 -19.17 -24.31 12.17
N PRO A 23 -18.63 -24.17 10.95
CA PRO A 23 -18.15 -22.88 10.49
C PRO A 23 -19.33 -21.90 10.58
N GLU A 24 -19.16 -20.82 11.35
CA GLU A 24 -20.18 -19.79 11.46
C GLU A 24 -20.57 -19.34 10.04
N LYS A 25 -21.86 -19.44 9.72
CA LYS A 25 -22.37 -18.99 8.42
C LYS A 25 -22.02 -17.50 8.29
N PRO A 26 -21.24 -17.10 7.28
CA PRO A 26 -20.88 -15.69 7.11
C PRO A 26 -22.16 -14.84 7.02
N SER A 27 -22.11 -13.66 7.64
CA SER A 27 -23.18 -12.65 7.61
C SER A 27 -23.61 -12.37 6.17
N SER A 28 -24.86 -11.96 5.95
CA SER A 28 -25.40 -11.73 4.60
C SER A 28 -24.53 -10.78 3.76
N VAL A 29 -23.91 -9.80 4.42
CA VAL A 29 -22.92 -8.89 3.81
C VAL A 29 -21.64 -9.62 3.42
N GLY A 30 -21.12 -10.50 4.29
CA GLY A 30 -19.93 -11.30 4.01
C GLY A 30 -20.10 -12.24 2.81
N ARG A 31 -21.31 -12.78 2.58
CA ARG A 31 -21.61 -13.61 1.40
C ARG A 31 -21.62 -12.80 0.11
N LEU A 32 -22.31 -11.66 0.09
CA LEU A 32 -22.32 -10.76 -1.07
C LEU A 32 -20.90 -10.30 -1.44
N PHE A 33 -20.07 -10.03 -0.43
CA PHE A 33 -18.67 -9.64 -0.64
C PHE A 33 -17.83 -10.77 -1.23
N GLN A 34 -18.00 -12.00 -0.74
CA GLN A 34 -17.29 -13.17 -1.31
C GLN A 34 -17.80 -13.58 -2.70
N GLU A 35 -19.05 -13.28 -3.01
CA GLU A 35 -19.64 -13.55 -4.33
C GLU A 35 -19.14 -12.54 -5.39
N HIS A 36 -18.85 -11.30 -4.99
CA HIS A 36 -18.39 -10.24 -5.90
C HIS A 36 -16.86 -10.06 -5.96
N TYR A 37 -16.11 -10.49 -4.95
CA TYR A 37 -14.67 -10.26 -4.84
C TYR A 37 -13.87 -11.56 -4.67
N PRO A 38 -12.65 -11.65 -5.23
CA PRO A 38 -11.83 -12.84 -5.10
C PRO A 38 -11.45 -13.13 -3.63
N PRO A 39 -11.22 -14.41 -3.28
CA PRO A 39 -10.78 -14.77 -1.93
C PRO A 39 -9.50 -14.01 -1.57
N GLY A 40 -9.46 -13.43 -0.36
CA GLY A 40 -8.34 -12.62 0.12
C GLY A 40 -8.39 -11.13 -0.26
N PHE A 41 -9.46 -10.64 -0.88
CA PHE A 41 -9.58 -9.22 -1.26
C PHE A 41 -9.43 -8.24 -0.07
N HIS A 42 -9.93 -8.59 1.11
CA HIS A 42 -9.76 -7.78 2.33
C HIS A 42 -8.28 -7.54 2.67
N ARG A 43 -7.41 -8.53 2.43
CA ARG A 43 -5.96 -8.41 2.67
C ARG A 43 -5.35 -7.39 1.72
N LYS A 44 -5.84 -7.30 0.48
CA LYS A 44 -5.41 -6.29 -0.49
C LYS A 44 -5.78 -4.88 -0.06
N VAL A 45 -7.03 -4.70 0.38
CA VAL A 45 -7.55 -3.41 0.86
C VAL A 45 -6.76 -2.92 2.08
N ILE A 46 -6.49 -3.80 3.05
CA ILE A 46 -5.69 -3.45 4.22
C ILE A 46 -4.24 -3.12 3.83
N ALA A 47 -3.65 -3.90 2.93
CA ALA A 47 -2.30 -3.64 2.43
C ALA A 47 -2.19 -2.28 1.73
N GLU A 48 -3.16 -1.89 0.90
CA GLU A 48 -3.22 -0.55 0.28
C GLU A 48 -3.35 0.57 1.30
N ALA A 49 -4.20 0.40 2.32
CA ALA A 49 -4.35 1.41 3.37
C ALA A 49 -3.04 1.63 4.15
N ILE A 50 -2.36 0.54 4.54
CA ILE A 50 -1.08 0.60 5.26
C ILE A 50 0.00 1.21 4.37
N ALA A 51 0.08 0.78 3.11
CA ALA A 51 1.12 1.26 2.20
C ALA A 51 0.94 2.74 1.86
N THR A 52 -0.29 3.20 1.60
CA THR A 52 -0.57 4.64 1.41
C THR A 52 -0.32 5.44 2.69
N TYR A 53 -0.66 4.91 3.87
CA TYR A 53 -0.32 5.55 5.14
C TYR A 53 1.19 5.76 5.26
N MET A 54 1.99 4.72 5.05
CA MET A 54 3.46 4.80 5.15
C MET A 54 4.04 5.74 4.11
N LEU A 55 3.53 5.70 2.88
CA LEU A 55 3.92 6.61 1.80
C LEU A 55 3.71 8.06 2.22
N VAL A 56 2.49 8.43 2.61
CA VAL A 56 2.13 9.82 2.98
C VAL A 56 2.87 10.25 4.24
N PHE A 57 2.97 9.37 5.25
CA PHE A 57 3.67 9.66 6.50
C PHE A 57 5.13 10.04 6.26
N VAL A 58 5.85 9.24 5.47
CA VAL A 58 7.27 9.48 5.19
C VAL A 58 7.48 10.65 4.24
N THR A 59 6.74 10.71 3.13
CA THR A 59 6.91 11.77 2.11
C THR A 59 6.53 13.15 2.64
N CYS A 60 5.34 13.30 3.25
CA CYS A 60 4.91 14.58 3.79
C CYS A 60 5.69 14.94 5.06
N GLY A 61 6.06 13.94 5.88
CA GLY A 61 6.86 14.16 7.09
C GLY A 61 8.27 14.65 6.77
N SER A 62 8.97 14.01 5.82
CA SER A 62 10.31 14.41 5.41
C SER A 62 10.32 15.77 4.73
N ALA A 63 9.31 16.07 3.90
CA ALA A 63 9.14 17.38 3.27
C ALA A 63 8.87 18.47 4.32
N ALA A 64 7.99 18.22 5.29
CA ALA A 64 7.70 19.17 6.38
C ALA A 64 8.94 19.46 7.24
N LEU A 65 9.70 18.41 7.59
CA LEU A 65 10.96 18.57 8.32
C LEU A 65 11.98 19.37 7.51
N SER A 66 12.08 19.11 6.20
CA SER A 66 13.00 19.82 5.33
C SER A 66 12.70 21.31 5.20
N VAL A 67 11.41 21.68 5.11
CA VAL A 67 10.97 23.08 5.12
C VAL A 67 11.22 23.74 6.48
N SER A 68 11.13 22.99 7.58
CA SER A 68 11.33 23.54 8.92
C SER A 68 12.81 23.80 9.25
N ASP A 69 13.70 22.86 8.90
CA ASP A 69 15.14 22.98 9.09
C ASP A 69 15.89 22.05 8.12
N GLU A 70 16.52 22.63 7.12
CA GLU A 70 17.31 21.91 6.11
C GLU A 70 18.55 21.19 6.70
N ARG A 71 18.96 21.52 7.93
CA ARG A 71 20.05 20.80 8.63
C ARG A 71 19.62 19.43 9.15
N ILE A 72 18.31 19.25 9.41
CA ILE A 72 17.75 17.96 9.84
C ILE A 72 17.51 17.08 8.62
N VAL A 73 16.79 17.62 7.62
CA VAL A 73 16.50 16.93 6.36
C VAL A 73 16.71 17.91 5.21
N SER A 74 17.68 17.64 4.33
CA SER A 74 17.84 18.44 3.11
C SER A 74 16.72 18.15 2.11
N LYS A 75 16.45 19.06 1.18
CA LYS A 75 15.48 18.84 0.09
C LYS A 75 15.77 17.55 -0.69
N LEU A 76 17.05 17.30 -0.97
CA LEU A 76 17.50 16.06 -1.58
C LEU A 76 17.19 14.85 -0.69
N GLY A 77 17.42 14.95 0.62
CA GLY A 77 17.08 13.91 1.59
C GLY A 77 15.59 13.59 1.62
N ALA A 78 14.72 14.62 1.55
CA ALA A 78 13.27 14.45 1.48
C ALA A 78 12.84 13.70 0.20
N SER A 79 13.39 14.07 -0.96
CA SER A 79 13.12 13.40 -2.24
C SER A 79 13.62 11.94 -2.25
N VAL A 80 14.80 11.68 -1.68
CA VAL A 80 15.33 10.31 -1.54
C VAL A 80 14.45 9.48 -0.61
N ALA A 81 14.03 10.03 0.55
CA ALA A 81 13.12 9.34 1.45
C ALA A 81 11.78 9.00 0.77
N GLY A 82 11.26 9.93 -0.05
CA GLY A 82 10.03 9.73 -0.81
C GLY A 82 10.12 8.61 -1.86
N GLY A 83 11.23 8.54 -2.60
CA GLY A 83 11.44 7.43 -3.54
C GLY A 83 11.69 6.10 -2.84
N LEU A 84 12.47 6.09 -1.76
CA LEU A 84 12.78 4.86 -1.02
C LEU A 84 11.54 4.26 -0.36
N ILE A 85 10.65 5.06 0.22
CA ILE A 85 9.43 4.49 0.83
C ILE A 85 8.53 3.83 -0.21
N VAL A 86 8.45 4.39 -1.43
CA VAL A 86 7.74 3.75 -2.54
C VAL A 86 8.36 2.39 -2.88
N THR A 87 9.69 2.34 -3.03
CA THR A 87 10.42 1.07 -3.27
C THR A 87 10.11 0.03 -2.19
N VAL A 88 10.24 0.43 -0.92
CA VAL A 88 10.04 -0.47 0.23
C VAL A 88 8.61 -1.00 0.24
N MET A 89 7.60 -0.15 0.01
CA MET A 89 6.21 -0.59 0.02
C MET A 89 5.86 -1.48 -1.19
N ILE A 90 6.42 -1.22 -2.37
CA ILE A 90 6.24 -2.12 -3.53
C ILE A 90 6.81 -3.51 -3.22
N TYR A 91 7.99 -3.61 -2.61
CA TYR A 91 8.54 -4.92 -2.25
C TYR A 91 7.82 -5.58 -1.07
N ALA A 92 7.39 -4.80 -0.08
CA ALA A 92 6.74 -5.33 1.10
C ALA A 92 5.33 -5.84 0.82
N VAL A 93 4.52 -5.11 0.04
CA VAL A 93 3.10 -5.41 -0.15
C VAL A 93 2.66 -5.56 -1.61
N GLY A 94 3.55 -5.36 -2.58
CA GLY A 94 3.24 -5.48 -4.01
C GLY A 94 2.72 -6.87 -4.37
N HIS A 95 3.28 -7.93 -3.78
CA HIS A 95 2.78 -9.31 -3.95
C HIS A 95 1.38 -9.55 -3.35
N ILE A 96 0.91 -8.66 -2.48
CA ILE A 96 -0.40 -8.75 -1.83
C ILE A 96 -1.45 -7.97 -2.63
N SER A 97 -1.24 -6.67 -2.81
CA SER A 97 -2.24 -5.76 -3.39
C SER A 97 -1.90 -5.23 -4.78
N GLY A 98 -0.64 -5.37 -5.24
CA GLY A 98 -0.08 -4.64 -6.36
C GLY A 98 0.59 -3.32 -5.96
N ALA A 99 0.49 -2.91 -4.69
CA ALA A 99 1.06 -1.67 -4.15
C ALA A 99 0.75 -0.44 -5.00
N HIS A 100 -0.53 -0.22 -5.33
CA HIS A 100 -0.91 0.94 -6.12
C HIS A 100 -0.69 2.24 -5.34
N MET A 101 -1.02 2.21 -4.04
CA MET A 101 -0.83 3.27 -3.04
C MET A 101 -1.45 4.62 -3.40
N ASN A 102 -2.22 4.69 -4.49
CA ASN A 102 -2.69 5.92 -5.10
C ASN A 102 -3.94 5.64 -5.96
N PRO A 103 -5.02 6.42 -5.79
CA PRO A 103 -6.23 6.27 -6.60
C PRO A 103 -6.00 6.49 -8.10
N ALA A 104 -5.12 7.42 -8.48
CA ALA A 104 -4.78 7.69 -9.88
C ALA A 104 -4.02 6.52 -10.51
N VAL A 105 -3.08 5.91 -9.79
CA VAL A 105 -2.39 4.68 -10.24
C VAL A 105 -3.41 3.55 -10.41
N THR A 106 -4.28 3.36 -9.43
CA THR A 106 -5.33 2.33 -9.48
C THR A 106 -6.25 2.51 -10.69
N LEU A 107 -6.65 3.75 -10.97
CA LEU A 107 -7.46 4.10 -12.12
C LEU A 107 -6.71 3.87 -13.44
N ALA A 108 -5.43 4.23 -13.52
CA ALA A 108 -4.60 4.02 -14.71
C ALA A 108 -4.47 2.53 -15.05
N PHE A 109 -4.23 1.67 -14.05
CA PHE A 109 -4.17 0.23 -14.25
C PHE A 109 -5.52 -0.36 -14.68
N ALA A 110 -6.63 0.18 -14.15
CA ALA A 110 -7.97 -0.23 -14.57
C ALA A 110 -8.28 0.20 -16.02
N ALA A 111 -7.90 1.42 -16.39
CA ALA A 111 -8.02 1.93 -17.75
C ALA A 111 -7.18 1.13 -18.75
N ALA A 112 -5.97 0.71 -18.35
CA ALA A 112 -5.11 -0.16 -19.13
C ALA A 112 -5.56 -1.64 -19.13
N ARG A 113 -6.71 -1.98 -18.53
CA ARG A 113 -7.26 -3.35 -18.40
C ARG A 113 -6.38 -4.32 -17.60
N HIS A 114 -5.43 -3.80 -16.83
CA HIS A 114 -4.57 -4.58 -15.94
C HIS A 114 -5.15 -4.70 -14.52
N PHE A 115 -6.26 -4.01 -14.21
CA PHE A 115 -6.94 -4.10 -12.91
C PHE A 115 -8.47 -4.10 -13.05
N PRO A 116 -9.22 -4.92 -12.29
CA PRO A 116 -10.67 -5.00 -12.40
C PRO A 116 -11.37 -3.74 -11.85
N TRP A 117 -12.18 -3.09 -12.69
CA TRP A 117 -12.95 -1.88 -12.36
C TRP A 117 -13.78 -1.98 -11.08
N LYS A 118 -14.33 -3.16 -10.76
CA LYS A 118 -15.12 -3.39 -9.54
C LYS A 118 -14.33 -3.18 -8.23
N GLN A 119 -13.00 -3.30 -8.28
CA GLN A 119 -12.12 -3.17 -7.11
C GLN A 119 -11.64 -1.72 -6.89
N VAL A 120 -11.69 -0.89 -7.94
CA VAL A 120 -11.18 0.49 -7.92
C VAL A 120 -11.76 1.33 -6.79
N PRO A 121 -13.09 1.36 -6.54
CA PRO A 121 -13.65 2.21 -5.48
C PRO A 121 -13.16 1.82 -4.08
N LEU A 122 -12.97 0.52 -3.82
CA LEU A 122 -12.51 0.03 -2.52
C LEU A 122 -11.02 0.28 -2.30
N TYR A 123 -10.21 0.15 -3.36
CA TYR A 123 -8.80 0.57 -3.33
C TYR A 123 -8.68 2.08 -3.08
N ALA A 124 -9.45 2.89 -3.81
CA ALA A 124 -9.46 4.34 -3.63
C ALA A 124 -9.87 4.73 -2.20
N ALA A 125 -10.91 4.10 -1.65
CA ALA A 125 -11.33 4.32 -0.26
C ALA A 125 -10.23 3.94 0.75
N ALA A 126 -9.53 2.82 0.54
CA ALA A 126 -8.41 2.40 1.39
C ALA A 126 -7.25 3.40 1.35
N GLN A 127 -6.86 3.83 0.15
CA GLN A 127 -5.77 4.77 -0.07
C GLN A 127 -6.10 6.15 0.55
N LEU A 128 -7.31 6.66 0.34
CA LEU A 128 -7.77 7.90 0.97
C LEU A 128 -7.76 7.78 2.50
N THR A 129 -8.24 6.66 3.05
CA THR A 129 -8.24 6.43 4.50
C THR A 129 -6.80 6.41 5.04
N GLY A 130 -5.88 5.72 4.37
CA GLY A 130 -4.46 5.68 4.73
C GLY A 130 -3.79 7.06 4.70
N GLY A 131 -4.02 7.83 3.64
CA GLY A 131 -3.48 9.19 3.52
C GLY A 131 -4.02 10.16 4.57
N ILE A 132 -5.33 10.13 4.83
CA ILE A 132 -5.97 10.97 5.86
C ILE A 132 -5.42 10.64 7.25
N SER A 133 -5.32 9.35 7.59
CA SER A 133 -4.80 8.92 8.89
C SER A 133 -3.32 9.26 9.07
N ALA A 134 -2.51 9.19 8.02
CA ALA A 134 -1.13 9.68 8.03
C ALA A 134 -1.05 11.19 8.27
N GLY A 135 -1.89 11.98 7.58
CA GLY A 135 -1.97 13.43 7.77
C GLY A 135 -2.34 13.83 9.20
N PHE A 136 -3.31 13.15 9.81
CA PHE A 136 -3.64 13.35 11.22
C PHE A 136 -2.48 13.00 12.16
N THR A 137 -1.80 11.88 11.90
CA THR A 137 -0.65 11.46 12.71
C THR A 137 0.47 12.48 12.64
N LEU A 138 0.82 12.94 11.43
CA LEU A 138 1.86 13.97 11.26
C LEU A 138 1.49 15.29 11.92
N ARG A 139 0.21 15.70 11.87
CA ARG A 139 -0.26 16.90 12.54
C ARG A 139 -0.04 16.86 14.06
N VAL A 140 -0.15 15.68 14.67
CA VAL A 140 0.10 15.50 16.11
C VAL A 140 1.59 15.42 16.41
N LEU A 141 2.36 14.70 15.59
CA LEU A 141 3.79 14.46 15.84
C LEU A 141 4.70 15.64 15.52
N LEU A 142 4.33 16.47 14.56
CA LEU A 142 5.17 17.57 14.06
C LEU A 142 4.72 18.95 14.56
N ASP A 143 3.91 19.04 15.61
CA ASP A 143 3.56 20.32 16.23
C ASP A 143 4.84 21.08 16.66
N PRO A 144 5.04 22.36 16.29
CA PRO A 144 4.08 23.34 15.76
C PRO A 144 4.08 23.54 14.22
N ILE A 145 4.63 22.62 13.43
CA ILE A 145 4.68 22.74 11.95
C ILE A 145 3.24 22.66 11.39
N LYS A 146 2.71 23.79 10.92
CA LYS A 146 1.30 23.91 10.47
C LYS A 146 1.06 23.42 9.04
N HIS A 147 2.08 23.47 8.19
CA HIS A 147 1.99 23.15 6.76
C HIS A 147 2.62 21.79 6.49
N VAL A 148 1.84 20.73 6.69
CA VAL A 148 2.24 19.35 6.40
C VAL A 148 1.52 18.88 5.15
N GLY A 149 2.28 18.45 4.14
CA GLY A 149 1.71 17.88 2.91
C GLY A 149 1.03 18.91 1.99
N THR A 150 1.27 20.21 2.18
CA THR A 150 0.78 21.25 1.28
C THR A 150 1.81 21.53 0.19
N THR A 151 1.44 21.37 -1.07
CA THR A 151 2.21 21.84 -2.23
C THR A 151 1.87 23.30 -2.49
N ALA A 152 2.84 24.20 -2.29
CA ALA A 152 2.70 25.60 -2.68
C ALA A 152 3.39 25.78 -4.05
N PRO A 153 2.68 26.28 -5.07
CA PRO A 153 3.28 26.47 -6.39
C PRO A 153 4.40 27.52 -6.32
N SER A 154 5.60 27.15 -6.77
CA SER A 154 6.69 28.09 -7.00
C SER A 154 6.55 28.71 -8.38
N GLY A 155 5.86 29.85 -8.48
CA GLY A 155 5.70 30.59 -9.74
C GLY A 155 4.25 30.74 -10.19
N SER A 156 4.02 30.82 -11.51
CA SER A 156 2.67 30.95 -12.06
C SER A 156 1.93 29.60 -12.06
N ASP A 157 0.61 29.65 -11.90
CA ASP A 157 -0.26 28.47 -11.95
C ASP A 157 -0.05 27.64 -13.23
N ALA A 158 0.21 28.31 -14.36
CA ALA A 158 0.50 27.66 -15.63
C ALA A 158 1.84 26.90 -15.62
N HIS A 159 2.88 27.45 -14.99
CA HIS A 159 4.17 26.77 -14.87
C HIS A 159 4.06 25.53 -13.97
N ALA A 160 3.39 25.67 -12.82
CA ALA A 160 3.12 24.56 -11.92
C ALA A 160 2.31 23.45 -12.62
N LEU A 161 1.28 23.82 -13.39
CA LEU A 161 0.48 22.86 -14.16
C LEU A 161 1.30 22.10 -15.20
N ILE A 162 2.17 22.80 -15.94
CA ILE A 162 3.05 22.16 -16.94
C ILE A 162 4.00 21.17 -16.26
N MET A 163 4.62 21.58 -15.14
CA MET A 163 5.49 20.71 -14.35
C MET A 163 4.73 19.48 -13.86
N GLU A 164 3.54 19.65 -13.29
CA GLU A 164 2.71 18.55 -12.79
C GLU A 164 2.37 17.54 -13.90
N ILE A 165 2.02 18.02 -15.09
CA ILE A 165 1.73 17.17 -16.25
C ILE A 165 2.96 16.35 -16.66
N VAL A 166 4.13 17.00 -16.80
CA VAL A 166 5.37 16.33 -17.25
C VAL A 166 5.83 15.29 -16.21
N VAL A 167 5.81 15.67 -14.94
CA VAL A 167 6.27 14.82 -13.84
C VAL A 167 5.33 13.62 -13.64
N THR A 168 4.01 13.86 -13.64
CA THR A 168 3.00 12.79 -13.52
C THR A 168 3.03 11.85 -14.70
N PHE A 169 3.16 12.38 -15.93
CA PHE A 169 3.30 11.56 -17.14
C PHE A 169 4.52 10.65 -17.04
N SER A 170 5.67 11.21 -16.66
CA SER A 170 6.92 10.45 -16.54
C SER A 170 6.81 9.35 -15.48
N MET A 171 6.22 9.66 -14.32
CA MET A 171 5.99 8.70 -13.24
C MET A 171 5.04 7.58 -13.66
N MET A 172 3.89 7.92 -14.25
CA MET A 172 2.90 6.92 -14.69
C MET A 172 3.39 6.08 -15.87
N PHE A 173 4.17 6.68 -16.78
CA PHE A 173 4.77 5.95 -17.89
C PHE A 173 5.72 4.87 -17.36
N VAL A 174 6.66 5.23 -16.47
CA VAL A 174 7.58 4.24 -15.90
C VAL A 174 6.83 3.20 -15.07
N ALA A 175 5.91 3.63 -14.19
CA ALA A 175 5.14 2.72 -13.36
C ALA A 175 4.33 1.71 -14.19
N SER A 176 3.70 2.16 -15.28
CA SER A 176 2.96 1.26 -16.18
C SER A 176 3.91 0.36 -16.96
N ALA A 177 4.99 0.90 -17.52
CA ALA A 177 5.96 0.13 -18.29
C ALA A 177 6.56 -1.02 -17.47
N VAL A 178 6.99 -0.77 -16.24
CA VAL A 178 7.62 -1.81 -15.40
C VAL A 178 6.62 -2.78 -14.78
N ALA A 179 5.35 -2.37 -14.59
CA ALA A 179 4.34 -3.21 -13.97
C ALA A 179 3.52 -4.04 -14.98
N THR A 180 3.42 -3.61 -16.24
CA THR A 180 2.58 -4.26 -17.26
C THR A 180 3.37 -5.01 -18.32
N ASP A 181 4.64 -4.69 -18.53
CA ASP A 181 5.45 -5.34 -19.56
C ASP A 181 6.03 -6.66 -19.03
N THR A 182 5.64 -7.78 -19.64
CA THR A 182 6.16 -9.11 -19.29
C THR A 182 7.64 -9.29 -19.65
N LYS A 183 8.21 -8.39 -20.46
CA LYS A 183 9.64 -8.33 -20.77
C LYS A 183 10.45 -7.51 -19.75
N ALA A 184 9.78 -6.71 -18.90
CA ALA A 184 10.46 -5.97 -17.84
C ALA A 184 10.84 -6.90 -16.68
N VAL A 185 11.95 -6.60 -16.00
CA VAL A 185 12.39 -7.34 -14.82
C VAL A 185 11.46 -6.98 -13.65
N GLY A 186 10.37 -7.73 -13.48
CA GLY A 186 9.35 -7.44 -12.46
C GLY A 186 9.90 -7.35 -11.03
N GLU A 187 10.97 -8.09 -10.73
CA GLU A 187 11.68 -8.00 -9.43
C GLU A 187 12.34 -6.63 -9.18
N LEU A 188 12.69 -5.90 -10.25
CA LEU A 188 13.28 -4.56 -10.16
C LEU A 188 12.22 -3.44 -10.23
N ALA A 189 10.94 -3.78 -10.39
CA ALA A 189 9.87 -2.79 -10.52
C ALA A 189 9.82 -1.83 -9.33
N GLY A 190 10.04 -2.32 -8.10
CA GLY A 190 10.08 -1.47 -6.91
C GLY A 190 11.15 -0.39 -6.98
N ILE A 191 12.40 -0.76 -7.29
CA ILE A 191 13.50 0.20 -7.45
C ILE A 191 13.23 1.15 -8.61
N ALA A 192 12.75 0.66 -9.75
CA ALA A 192 12.46 1.52 -10.90
C ALA A 192 11.41 2.59 -10.58
N VAL A 193 10.27 2.21 -10.00
CA VAL A 193 9.21 3.16 -9.64
C VAL A 193 9.68 4.12 -8.54
N GLY A 194 10.34 3.63 -7.49
CA GLY A 194 10.84 4.49 -6.42
C GLY A 194 11.93 5.46 -6.87
N SER A 195 12.84 5.04 -7.74
CA SER A 195 13.83 5.92 -8.38
C SER A 195 13.16 7.00 -9.22
N THR A 196 12.12 6.66 -9.98
CA THR A 196 11.34 7.66 -10.72
C THR A 196 10.69 8.67 -9.79
N VAL A 197 10.04 8.22 -8.71
CA VAL A 197 9.44 9.13 -7.71
C VAL A 197 10.50 10.04 -7.08
N CYS A 198 11.69 9.52 -6.75
CA CYS A 198 12.80 10.33 -6.24
C CYS A 198 13.23 11.40 -7.23
N ILE A 199 13.50 11.03 -8.49
CA ILE A 199 13.96 11.95 -9.54
C ILE A 199 12.89 13.00 -9.84
N SER A 200 11.64 12.58 -9.96
CA SER A 200 10.48 13.47 -10.12
C SER A 200 10.38 14.48 -8.98
N SER A 201 10.57 14.03 -7.73
CA SER A 201 10.56 14.91 -6.55
C SER A 201 11.74 15.89 -6.53
N ILE A 202 12.93 15.49 -7.00
CA ILE A 202 14.07 16.39 -7.14
C ILE A 202 13.81 17.48 -8.18
N LEU A 203 13.12 17.13 -9.28
CA LEU A 203 12.81 18.07 -10.35
C LEU A 203 11.65 19.01 -10.02
N ALA A 204 10.68 18.56 -9.22
CA ALA A 204 9.49 19.31 -8.87
C ALA A 204 9.60 20.13 -7.57
N GLY A 205 10.58 19.82 -6.71
CA GLY A 205 10.75 20.40 -5.36
C GLY A 205 11.78 21.53 -5.23
#